data_AF-A0A9P8PRV3-F1
#
_entry.id   AF-A0A9P8PRV3-F1
#
_cell.length_a   1.000
_cell.length_b   1.000
_cell.length_c   1.000
_cell.angle_alpha   90.00
_cell.angle_beta   90.00
_cell.angle_gamma   90.00
#
_symmetry.space_group_name_H-M   'P 1'
#
loop_
_entity.id
_entity.type
_entity.pdbx_description
1 polymer ?
#
loop_
_entity_poly.entity_id
_entity_poly.type
_entity_poly.pdbx_seq_one_letter_code
_entity_poly.pdbx_strand_id
1 'polypeptide(L)'
;KEYFTIKSNWLIGSDKWCFDQGLSTLHQVLSYNKRVKLLIIDSDSSLNRKQGKKNAGLYAMNYGNSYVASVALYSSYSQTLTSLLEANNFKQGPAIVLAYLPHYEDHLE
;
A
#
# COMPACT_ATOMS: atom_id res chain seq x y z
N LYS A 1 8.83 27.53 15.18
CA LYS A 1 7.75 27.16 14.22
C LYS A 1 7.95 25.77 13.62
N GLU A 2 9.18 25.28 13.43
CA GLU A 2 9.46 23.97 12.81
C GLU A 2 9.02 22.73 13.62
N TYR A 3 8.79 22.86 14.93
CA TYR A 3 8.35 21.76 15.80
C TYR A 3 6.84 21.50 15.79
N PHE A 4 6.03 22.35 15.15
CA PHE A 4 4.57 22.18 15.09
C PHE A 4 4.09 21.55 13.77
N THR A 5 4.99 21.22 12.85
CA THR A 5 4.63 20.56 11.60
C THR A 5 4.54 19.05 11.83
N ILE A 6 3.33 18.50 11.71
CA ILE A 6 3.10 17.06 11.76
C ILE A 6 3.81 16.43 10.56
N LYS A 7 4.89 15.71 10.80
CA LYS A 7 5.59 14.95 9.75
C LYS A 7 4.86 13.65 9.50
N SER A 8 4.34 13.50 8.28
CA SER A 8 3.81 12.23 7.79
C SER A 8 4.89 11.51 7.00
N ASN A 9 5.59 10.59 7.65
CA ASN A 9 6.59 9.76 6.99
C ASN A 9 5.89 8.62 6.25
N TRP A 10 6.24 8.44 4.98
CA TRP A 10 5.72 7.38 4.12
C TRP A 10 6.86 6.45 3.70
N LEU A 11 6.61 5.16 3.76
CA LEU A 11 7.41 4.15 3.09
C LEU A 11 6.78 3.90 1.72
N ILE A 12 7.55 4.04 0.67
CA ILE A 12 7.08 3.87 -0.71
C ILE A 12 7.93 2.77 -1.35
N GLY A 13 7.30 1.77 -1.93
CA GLY A 13 7.99 0.64 -2.53
C GLY A 13 7.19 0.01 -3.67
N SER A 14 7.85 -0.81 -4.47
CA SER A 14 7.20 -1.61 -5.51
C SER A 14 6.64 -2.92 -4.96
N ASP A 15 5.70 -3.52 -5.69
CA ASP A 15 5.12 -4.83 -5.36
C ASP A 15 6.21 -5.92 -5.17
N LYS A 16 7.25 -5.92 -6.01
CA LYS A 16 8.39 -6.85 -5.93
C LYS A 16 9.18 -6.72 -4.62
N TRP A 17 9.51 -5.48 -4.21
CA TRP A 17 10.18 -5.25 -2.92
C TRP A 17 9.30 -5.71 -1.75
N CYS A 18 7.99 -5.45 -1.84
CA CYS A 18 7.06 -5.81 -0.79
C CYS A 18 6.93 -7.33 -0.62
N PHE A 19 7.05 -8.10 -1.70
CA PHE A 19 6.92 -9.56 -1.66
C PHE A 19 8.15 -10.32 -1.18
N ASP A 20 9.36 -9.89 -1.54
CA ASP A 20 10.57 -10.62 -1.15
C ASP A 20 11.02 -10.26 0.27
N GLN A 21 11.13 -8.96 0.56
CA GLN A 21 11.71 -8.47 1.83
C GLN A 21 10.69 -7.70 2.68
N GLY A 22 9.64 -7.17 2.04
CA GLY A 22 8.63 -6.37 2.72
C GLY A 22 7.71 -7.17 3.64
N LEU A 23 7.42 -8.44 3.36
CA LEU A 23 6.42 -9.22 4.11
C LEU A 23 6.81 -9.44 5.59
N SER A 24 8.07 -9.75 5.88
CA SER A 24 8.58 -9.87 7.26
C SER A 24 8.51 -8.52 7.99
N THR A 25 8.85 -7.45 7.29
CA THR A 25 8.77 -6.08 7.84
C THR A 25 7.30 -5.71 8.12
N LEU A 26 6.38 -6.07 7.22
CA LEU A 26 4.96 -5.84 7.35
C LEU A 26 4.38 -6.62 8.55
N HIS A 27 4.77 -7.89 8.71
CA HIS A 27 4.40 -8.72 9.86
C HIS A 27 4.83 -8.08 11.18
N GLN A 28 6.06 -7.59 11.25
CA GLN A 28 6.59 -6.95 12.45
C GLN A 28 5.88 -5.63 12.75
N VAL A 29 5.62 -4.80 11.72
CA VAL A 29 4.90 -3.53 11.85
C VAL A 29 3.45 -3.74 12.30
N LEU A 30 2.76 -4.74 11.71
CA LEU A 30 1.40 -5.11 12.08
C LEU A 30 1.31 -5.66 13.50
N SER A 31 2.25 -6.53 13.90
CA SER A 31 2.27 -7.15 15.23
C SER A 31 2.59 -6.14 16.34
N TYR A 32 3.47 -5.18 16.08
CA TYR A 32 3.80 -4.12 17.04
C TYR A 32 2.88 -2.89 16.97
N ASN A 33 1.84 -2.93 16.14
CA ASN A 33 0.89 -1.84 15.94
C ASN A 33 1.58 -0.47 15.71
N LYS A 34 2.65 -0.47 14.92
CA LYS A 34 3.44 0.73 14.66
C LYS A 34 2.73 1.60 13.63
N ARG A 35 2.68 2.91 13.88
CA ARG A 35 2.09 3.91 12.99
C ARG A 35 3.00 4.17 11.80
N VAL A 36 2.91 3.30 10.80
CA VAL A 36 3.67 3.39 9.56
C VAL A 36 2.69 3.48 8.40
N LYS A 37 2.97 4.38 7.46
CA LYS A 37 2.20 4.55 6.23
C LYS A 37 2.98 3.94 5.09
N LEU A 38 2.39 2.96 4.42
CA LEU A 38 3.00 2.23 3.32
C LEU A 38 2.21 2.49 2.05
N LEU A 39 2.89 2.96 1.01
CA LEU A 39 2.36 3.06 -0.34
C LEU A 39 3.09 2.04 -1.21
N ILE A 40 2.36 1.02 -1.67
CA ILE A 40 2.88 -0.01 -2.55
C ILE A 40 2.41 0.33 -3.96
N ILE A 41 3.37 0.48 -4.88
CA ILE A 41 3.09 0.71 -6.29
C ILE A 41 3.19 -0.64 -7.00
N ASP A 42 2.05 -1.07 -7.52
CA ASP A 42 1.90 -2.27 -8.29
C ASP A 42 2.05 -1.95 -9.77
N SER A 43 3.15 -2.44 -10.36
CA SER A 43 3.56 -2.16 -11.75
C SER A 43 3.78 -3.45 -12.55
N ASP A 44 3.45 -4.60 -11.98
CA ASP A 44 3.80 -5.89 -12.57
C ASP A 44 2.67 -6.38 -13.51
N SER A 45 2.99 -6.55 -14.78
CA SER A 45 2.12 -7.17 -15.80
C SER A 45 2.00 -8.67 -15.51
N SER A 46 1.08 -9.05 -14.63
CA SER A 46 0.96 -10.43 -14.14
C SER A 46 0.31 -11.41 -15.12
N LEU A 47 0.56 -11.29 -16.42
CA LEU A 47 0.04 -12.20 -17.45
C LEU A 47 0.60 -13.64 -17.30
N ASN A 48 1.75 -13.83 -16.62
CA ASN A 48 2.46 -15.12 -16.60
C ASN A 48 2.82 -15.67 -15.21
N ARG A 49 2.11 -15.31 -14.13
CA ARG A 49 2.39 -15.90 -12.81
C ARG A 49 1.69 -17.26 -12.64
N LYS A 50 2.49 -18.34 -12.54
CA LYS A 50 2.04 -19.71 -12.24
C LYS A 50 1.49 -19.89 -10.81
N GLN A 51 1.85 -19.00 -9.89
CA GLN A 51 1.29 -18.95 -8.54
C GLN A 51 0.43 -17.70 -8.39
N GLY A 52 -0.68 -17.80 -7.64
CA GLY A 52 -1.54 -16.66 -7.34
C GLY A 52 -0.77 -15.49 -6.74
N LYS A 53 -1.19 -14.26 -7.06
CA LYS A 53 -0.59 -13.05 -6.52
C LYS A 53 -0.74 -13.03 -5.00
N LYS A 54 0.38 -12.97 -4.27
CA LYS A 54 0.35 -12.74 -2.82
C LYS A 54 -0.27 -11.36 -2.58
N ASN A 55 -1.13 -11.21 -1.59
CA ASN A 55 -1.84 -9.94 -1.36
C ASN A 55 -1.47 -9.39 0.02
N ALA A 56 -0.54 -8.42 0.07
CA ALA A 56 -0.11 -7.78 1.31
C ALA A 56 -1.27 -7.07 2.03
N GLY A 57 -2.20 -6.47 1.27
CA GLY A 57 -3.41 -5.88 1.83
C GLY A 57 -4.32 -6.90 2.51
N LEU A 58 -4.56 -8.05 1.87
CA LEU A 58 -5.38 -9.11 2.47
C LEU A 58 -4.73 -9.69 3.73
N TYR A 59 -3.40 -9.84 3.71
CA TYR A 59 -2.64 -10.23 4.90
C TYR A 59 -2.82 -9.23 6.05
N ALA A 60 -2.76 -7.93 5.77
CA ALA A 60 -2.95 -6.89 6.78
C ALA A 60 -4.38 -6.79 7.31
N MET A 61 -5.39 -7.03 6.46
CA MET A 61 -6.80 -7.07 6.88
C MET A 61 -7.05 -8.15 7.93
N ASN A 62 -6.40 -9.31 7.82
CA ASN A 62 -6.54 -10.41 8.80
C ASN A 62 -6.09 -10.04 10.22
N TYR A 63 -5.23 -9.03 10.39
CA TYR A 63 -4.83 -8.53 11.71
C TYR A 63 -5.89 -7.64 12.37
N GLY A 64 -6.80 -7.05 11.60
CA GLY A 64 -7.90 -6.21 12.10
C GLY A 64 -7.49 -4.85 12.69
N ASN A 65 -6.20 -4.51 12.71
CA ASN A 65 -5.66 -3.29 13.31
C ASN A 65 -5.03 -2.32 12.28
N SER A 66 -5.34 -2.48 11.00
CA SER A 66 -4.74 -1.70 9.92
C SER A 66 -5.78 -1.06 9.01
N TYR A 67 -5.44 0.11 8.49
CA TYR A 67 -6.18 0.71 7.38
C TYR A 67 -5.62 0.16 6.08
N VAL A 68 -6.48 -0.40 5.23
CA VAL A 68 -6.07 -0.96 3.94
C VAL A 68 -6.96 -0.39 2.85
N ALA A 69 -6.34 0.19 1.82
CA ALA A 69 -7.03 0.67 0.63
C ALA A 69 -6.35 0.15 -0.63
N SER A 70 -7.15 -0.16 -1.65
CA SER A 70 -6.69 -0.43 -3.01
C SER A 70 -7.20 0.68 -3.92
N VAL A 71 -6.30 1.26 -4.70
CA VAL A 71 -6.57 2.41 -5.57
C VAL A 71 -5.97 2.16 -6.94
N ALA A 72 -6.65 2.62 -7.98
CA ALA A 72 -6.16 2.61 -9.35
C ALA A 72 -6.23 4.04 -9.88
N LEU A 73 -5.06 4.66 -10.09
CA LEU A 73 -4.95 6.10 -10.36
C LEU A 73 -5.79 6.52 -11.58
N TYR A 74 -5.76 5.71 -12.64
CA TYR A 74 -6.45 6.00 -13.90
C TYR A 74 -7.93 5.58 -13.91
N SER A 75 -8.40 4.85 -12.90
CA SER A 75 -9.83 4.49 -12.79
C SER A 75 -10.62 5.56 -12.03
N SER A 76 -10.08 6.03 -10.90
CA SER A 76 -10.72 7.07 -10.09
C SER A 76 -9.71 7.87 -9.28
N TYR A 77 -9.49 9.12 -9.72
CA TYR A 77 -8.64 10.07 -9.01
C TYR A 77 -9.23 10.46 -7.64
N SER A 78 -10.56 10.63 -7.57
CA SER A 78 -11.24 11.00 -6.32
C SER A 78 -11.06 9.93 -5.25
N GLN A 79 -11.21 8.65 -5.60
CA GLN A 79 -11.00 7.55 -4.66
C GLN A 79 -9.54 7.52 -4.18
N THR A 80 -8.59 7.69 -5.10
CA THR A 80 -7.16 7.70 -4.79
C THR A 80 -6.81 8.79 -3.77
N LEU A 81 -7.31 10.01 -3.97
CA LEU A 81 -7.10 11.13 -3.06
C LEU A 81 -7.73 10.88 -1.69
N THR A 82 -8.98 10.42 -1.65
CA THR A 82 -9.68 10.13 -0.40
C THR A 82 -8.95 9.05 0.40
N SER A 83 -8.54 7.96 -0.24
CA SER A 83 -7.80 6.89 0.42
C SER A 83 -6.44 7.33 0.95
N LEU A 84 -5.70 8.19 0.22
CA LEU A 84 -4.46 8.76 0.73
C LEU A 84 -4.70 9.67 1.94
N LEU A 85 -5.76 10.48 1.93
CA LEU A 85 -6.11 11.37 3.04
C LEU A 85 -6.54 10.58 4.27
N GLU A 86 -7.36 9.55 4.10
CA GLU A 86 -7.75 8.62 5.17
C GLU A 86 -6.53 7.91 5.76
N ALA A 87 -5.66 7.34 4.93
CA ALA A 87 -4.41 6.73 5.36
C ALA A 87 -3.49 7.72 6.09
N ASN A 88 -3.46 8.99 5.66
CA ASN A 88 -2.68 10.03 6.30
C ASN A 88 -3.22 10.40 7.69
N ASN A 89 -4.54 10.43 7.84
CA ASN A 89 -5.24 10.80 9.08
C ASN A 89 -5.41 9.61 10.03
N PHE A 90 -5.20 8.38 9.56
CA PHE A 90 -5.26 7.19 10.38
C PHE A 90 -4.17 7.20 11.44
N LYS A 91 -4.59 7.17 12.72
CA LYS A 91 -3.68 7.24 13.89
C LYS A 91 -3.53 5.90 14.61
N GLN A 92 -4.39 4.93 14.33
CA GLN A 92 -4.59 3.72 15.13
C GLN A 92 -4.01 2.50 14.41
N GLY A 93 -2.69 2.50 14.23
CA GLY A 93 -1.95 1.39 13.60
C GLY A 93 -1.38 1.72 12.24
N PRO A 94 -0.93 0.70 11.48
CA PRO A 94 -0.37 0.89 10.16
C PRO A 94 -1.46 1.17 9.12
N ALA A 95 -1.10 1.99 8.13
CA ALA A 95 -1.93 2.26 6.96
C ALA A 95 -1.20 1.77 5.71
N ILE A 96 -1.88 0.98 4.89
CA ILE A 96 -1.33 0.36 3.68
C ILE A 96 -2.23 0.75 2.51
N VAL A 97 -1.65 1.42 1.51
CA VAL A 97 -2.32 1.79 0.27
C VAL A 97 -1.65 1.04 -0.87
N LEU A 98 -2.43 0.21 -1.56
CA LEU A 98 -2.04 -0.52 -2.77
C LEU A 98 -2.45 0.32 -3.97
N ALA A 99 -1.49 0.87 -4.72
CA ALA A 99 -1.74 1.68 -5.90
C ALA A 99 -1.40 0.90 -7.16
N TYR A 100 -2.42 0.55 -7.95
CA TYR A 100 -2.24 -0.03 -9.26
C TYR A 100 -1.80 1.04 -10.26
N LEU A 101 -0.67 0.77 -10.91
CA LEU A 101 -0.09 1.56 -11.97
C LEU A 101 -0.12 0.72 -13.27
N PRO A 102 -0.99 1.04 -14.23
CA PRO A 102 -1.03 0.33 -15.51
C PRO A 102 0.29 0.51 -16.26
N HIS A 103 0.76 -0.55 -16.91
CA HIS A 103 1.90 -0.48 -17.80
C HIS A 103 1.44 -0.16 -19.23
N TYR A 104 2.28 0.50 -20.02
CA TYR A 104 1.92 0.94 -21.38
C TYR A 104 1.54 -0.24 -22.30
N GLU A 105 2.07 -1.44 -22.03
CA GLU A 105 1.77 -2.65 -22.78
C GLU A 105 0.36 -3.22 -22.49
N ASP A 106 -0.23 -2.91 -21.33
CA ASP A 106 -1.56 -3.42 -20.94
C ASP A 106 -2.71 -2.72 -21.70
N HIS A 107 -2.43 -1.62 -22.42
CA HIS A 107 -3.42 -0.84 -23.18
C HIS A 107 -3.46 -1.19 -24.69
N LEU A 108 -2.64 -2.15 -25.14
CA LEU A 108 -2.54 -2.55 -26.55
C LEU A 108 -3.31 -3.83 -26.88
N GLU A 109 -4.10 -4.37 -25.95
CA GLU A 109 -5.12 -5.41 -26.20
C GLU A 109 -6.54 -4.84 -26.23
#